data_AF-A0A838YMR5-F1
#
_entry.id   AF-A0A838YMR5-F1
#
_cell.length_a   1.000
_cell.length_b   1.000
_cell.length_c   1.000
_cell.angle_alpha   90.00
_cell.angle_beta   90.00
_cell.angle_gamma   90.00
#
_symmetry.space_group_name_H-M   'P 1'
#
loop_
_entity.id
_entity.type
_entity.pdbx_description
1 polymer ?
#
loop_
_entity_poly.entity_id
_entity_poly.type
_entity_poly.pdbx_seq_one_letter_code
_entity_poly.pdbx_strand_id
1 'polypeptide(L)'
;EMMKDIFGTDSYDLPDPLAMAVYLDNDIISESVEVNVRVDTRDGMTRGGCVLDFLNLEPEAPKVRVVQRCHGDKFYSLLKQSLT
;
A
#
# COMPACT_ATOMS: atom_id res chain seq x y z
N GLU A 1 -9.39 -16.38 5.36
CA GLU A 1 -8.51 -15.26 4.96
C GLU A 1 -7.91 -15.66 3.63
N MET A 2 -8.52 -15.23 2.52
CA MET A 2 -8.19 -15.77 1.21
C MET A 2 -6.71 -15.54 0.86
N MET A 3 -6.19 -14.35 1.17
CA MET A 3 -4.80 -14.01 0.88
C MET A 3 -3.82 -14.74 1.79
N LYS A 4 -4.18 -15.03 3.04
CA LYS A 4 -3.31 -15.82 3.94
C LYS A 4 -3.22 -17.29 3.51
N ASP A 5 -4.31 -17.84 2.99
CA ASP A 5 -4.31 -19.21 2.46
C ASP A 5 -3.42 -19.32 1.21
N ILE A 6 -3.31 -18.24 0.42
CA ILE A 6 -2.48 -18.18 -0.79
C ILE A 6 -1.01 -17.87 -0.46
N PHE A 7 -0.76 -16.89 0.41
CA PHE A 7 0.59 -16.33 0.65
C PHE A 7 1.23 -16.80 1.96
N GLY A 8 0.51 -17.56 2.79
CA GLY A 8 0.98 -18.05 4.09
C GLY A 8 1.26 -16.95 5.13
N THR A 9 0.84 -15.70 4.85
CA THR A 9 1.15 -14.53 5.66
C THR A 9 -0.07 -13.62 5.79
N ASP A 10 -0.14 -12.86 6.87
CA ASP A 10 -1.21 -11.88 7.08
C ASP A 10 -1.20 -10.85 5.94
N SER A 11 -2.31 -10.77 5.21
CA SER A 11 -2.46 -9.96 4.00
C SER A 11 -3.87 -9.39 3.93
N TYR A 12 -4.03 -8.27 3.23
CA TYR A 12 -5.33 -7.64 3.06
C TYR A 12 -6.09 -8.27 1.89
N ASP A 13 -7.31 -8.73 2.12
CA ASP A 13 -8.15 -9.36 1.09
C ASP A 13 -8.78 -8.34 0.11
N LEU A 14 -8.84 -7.06 0.48
CA LEU A 14 -9.58 -6.00 -0.23
C LEU A 14 -8.69 -4.76 -0.50
N PRO A 15 -7.78 -4.81 -1.49
CA PRO A 15 -6.83 -3.72 -1.73
C PRO A 15 -7.50 -2.40 -2.15
N ASP A 16 -8.43 -2.42 -3.10
CA ASP A 16 -9.05 -1.18 -3.60
C ASP A 16 -9.95 -0.51 -2.54
N PRO A 17 -10.82 -1.25 -1.81
CA PRO A 17 -11.55 -0.67 -0.69
C PRO A 17 -10.64 -0.13 0.42
N LEU A 18 -9.52 -0.80 0.70
CA LEU A 18 -8.55 -0.30 1.68
C LEU A 18 -7.90 1.00 1.23
N ALA A 19 -7.53 1.12 -0.05
CA ALA A 19 -6.98 2.35 -0.61
C ALA A 19 -7.98 3.51 -0.50
N MET A 20 -9.26 3.25 -0.81
CA MET A 20 -10.31 4.26 -0.64
C MET A 20 -10.55 4.64 0.82
N ALA A 21 -10.51 3.66 1.73
CA ALA A 21 -10.65 3.92 3.16
C ALA A 21 -9.50 4.81 3.67
N VAL A 22 -8.25 4.52 3.28
CA VAL A 22 -7.08 5.35 3.59
C VAL A 22 -7.21 6.77 3.06
N TYR A 23 -7.82 6.94 1.87
CA TYR A 23 -8.10 8.27 1.32
C TYR A 23 -9.12 9.05 2.16
N LEU A 24 -10.18 8.38 2.62
CA LEU A 24 -11.25 8.98 3.43
C LEU A 24 -10.81 9.28 4.87
N ASP A 25 -10.01 8.38 5.46
CA ASP A 25 -9.52 8.48 6.82
C ASP A 25 -8.04 8.06 6.91
N ASN A 26 -7.16 9.04 7.10
CA ASN A 26 -5.72 8.79 7.19
C ASN A 26 -5.32 8.12 8.51
N ASP A 27 -6.16 8.14 9.56
CA ASP A 27 -5.89 7.47 10.83
C ASP A 27 -5.95 5.93 10.70
N ILE A 28 -6.40 5.43 9.55
CA ILE A 28 -6.29 4.01 9.18
C ILE A 28 -4.83 3.62 8.96
N ILE A 29 -3.97 4.53 8.51
CA ILE A 29 -2.53 4.26 8.33
C ILE A 29 -1.89 4.13 9.72
N SER A 30 -1.28 2.97 10.00
CA SER A 30 -0.49 2.76 11.22
C SER A 30 1.01 2.94 10.98
N GLU A 31 1.47 2.70 9.76
CA GLU A 31 2.86 2.90 9.35
C GLU A 31 2.94 3.31 7.88
N SER A 32 3.73 4.36 7.60
CA SER A 32 4.07 4.77 6.23
C SER A 32 5.47 5.37 6.18
N VAL A 33 6.02 5.46 4.98
CA VAL A 33 7.33 6.05 4.71
C VAL A 33 7.25 6.94 3.47
N GLU A 34 7.99 8.05 3.46
CA GLU A 34 8.18 8.87 2.26
C GLU A 34 9.51 8.50 1.59
N VAL A 35 9.43 7.93 0.39
CA VAL A 35 10.61 7.47 -0.37
C VAL A 35 10.53 7.93 -1.82
N ASN A 36 11.67 8.00 -2.50
CA ASN A 36 11.67 8.24 -3.94
C ASN A 36 11.32 6.92 -4.65
N VAL A 37 10.44 6.98 -5.66
CA VAL A 37 9.96 5.77 -6.35
C VAL A 37 10.13 5.89 -7.85
N ARG A 38 10.58 4.79 -8.49
CA ARG A 38 10.54 4.61 -9.94
C ARG A 38 9.79 3.34 -10.31
N VAL A 39 9.02 3.40 -11.39
CA VAL A 39 8.43 2.21 -12.02
C VAL A 39 9.35 1.77 -13.14
N ASP A 40 9.76 0.50 -13.15
CA ASP A 40 10.55 -0.04 -14.26
C ASP A 40 9.64 -0.32 -15.46
N THR A 41 9.79 0.47 -16.52
CA THR A 41 9.01 0.33 -17.75
C THR A 41 9.77 -0.40 -18.86
N ARG A 42 11.01 -0.84 -18.61
CA ARG A 42 11.84 -1.55 -19.59
C ARG A 42 11.41 -3.00 -19.71
N ASP A 43 11.76 -3.64 -20.82
CA ASP A 43 11.55 -5.07 -20.99
C ASP A 43 12.49 -5.90 -20.09
N GLY A 44 12.01 -7.06 -19.66
CA GLY A 44 12.76 -7.99 -18.80
C GLY A 44 11.99 -8.37 -17.53
N MET A 45 12.68 -9.09 -16.64
CA MET A 45 12.08 -9.70 -15.44
C MET A 45 11.58 -8.69 -14.40
N THR A 46 12.06 -7.44 -14.45
CA THR A 46 11.71 -6.38 -13.49
C THR A 46 10.59 -5.46 -14.00
N ARG A 47 10.09 -5.68 -15.22
CA ARG A 47 9.06 -4.83 -15.84
C ARG A 47 7.82 -4.74 -14.94
N GLY A 48 7.37 -3.51 -14.68
CA GLY A 48 6.25 -3.20 -13.80
C GLY A 48 6.60 -3.10 -12.31
N GLY A 49 7.84 -3.43 -11.92
CA GLY A 49 8.30 -3.31 -10.55
C GLY A 49 8.39 -1.85 -10.09
N CYS A 50 7.97 -1.58 -8.86
CA CYS A 50 8.20 -0.31 -8.18
C CYS A 50 9.49 -0.42 -7.35
N VAL A 51 10.51 0.37 -7.71
CA VAL A 51 11.78 0.46 -6.98
C VAL A 51 11.66 1.60 -5.96
N LEU A 52 11.78 1.26 -4.68
CA LEU A 52 11.72 2.20 -3.57
C LEU A 52 13.14 2.52 -3.10
N ASP A 53 13.51 3.78 -3.19
CA ASP A 53 14.82 4.27 -2.76
C ASP A 53 14.75 4.80 -1.32
N PHE A 54 14.97 3.87 -0.37
CA PHE A 54 15.00 4.17 1.07
C PHE A 54 16.23 4.98 1.50
N LEU A 55 17.30 5.00 0.68
CA LEU A 55 18.57 5.65 1.01
C LEU A 55 18.76 6.99 0.30
N ASN A 56 17.76 7.45 -0.47
CA ASN A 56 17.79 8.70 -1.22
C ASN A 56 18.98 8.79 -2.20
N LEU A 57 19.30 7.69 -2.87
CA LEU A 57 20.31 7.60 -3.94
C LEU A 57 19.87 8.27 -5.24
N GLU A 58 18.57 8.36 -5.50
CA GLU A 58 17.95 8.96 -6.68
C GLU A 58 17.00 10.11 -6.26
N PRO A 59 17.55 11.26 -5.79
CA PRO A 59 16.75 12.34 -5.20
C PRO A 59 15.80 13.04 -6.19
N GLU A 60 16.05 12.90 -7.50
CA GLU A 60 15.21 13.48 -8.56
C GLU A 60 13.98 12.62 -8.89
N ALA A 61 13.90 11.39 -8.37
CA ALA A 61 12.73 10.57 -8.55
C ALA A 61 11.55 11.10 -7.70
N PRO A 62 10.29 10.94 -8.15
CA PRO A 62 9.13 11.40 -7.41
C PRO A 62 9.10 10.86 -5.97
N LYS A 63 8.94 11.76 -4.99
CA LYS A 63 8.71 11.39 -3.60
C LYS A 63 7.26 10.92 -3.44
N VAL A 64 7.07 9.73 -2.86
CA VAL A 64 5.77 9.10 -2.66
C VAL A 64 5.65 8.61 -1.22
N ARG A 65 4.47 8.81 -0.62
CA ARG A 65 4.10 8.18 0.65
C ARG A 65 3.67 6.74 0.40
N VAL A 66 4.50 5.79 0.80
CA VAL A 66 4.21 4.35 0.74
C VAL A 66 3.60 3.91 2.07
N VAL A 67 2.35 3.44 2.03
CA VAL A 67 1.66 2.88 3.20
C VAL A 67 2.12 1.43 3.38
N GLN A 68 2.68 1.12 4.56
CA GLN A 68 3.23 -0.20 4.87
C GLN A 68 2.29 -1.01 5.76
N ARG A 69 1.56 -0.34 6.66
CA ARG A 69 0.62 -1.00 7.58
C ARG A 69 -0.63 -0.13 7.80
N CYS A 70 -1.76 -0.82 7.94
CA CYS A 70 -3.05 -0.22 8.28
C CYS A 70 -3.68 -0.88 9.51
N HIS A 71 -4.44 -0.10 10.27
CA HIS A 71 -5.35 -0.55 11.32
C HIS A 71 -6.56 -1.25 10.68
N GLY A 72 -6.58 -2.58 10.69
CA GLY A 72 -7.65 -3.37 10.06
C GLY A 72 -9.02 -3.16 10.68
N ASP A 73 -9.09 -2.95 12.00
CA ASP A 73 -10.31 -2.66 12.75
C ASP A 73 -10.96 -1.34 12.31
N LYS A 74 -10.17 -0.28 12.10
CA LYS A 74 -10.66 1.00 11.57
C LYS A 74 -11.18 0.86 10.14
N PHE A 75 -10.43 0.16 9.28
CA PHE A 75 -10.85 -0.14 7.92
C PHE A 75 -12.20 -0.88 7.88
N TYR A 76 -12.33 -1.98 8.61
CA TYR A 76 -13.58 -2.76 8.62
C TYR A 76 -14.75 -2.02 9.24
N SER A 77 -14.50 -1.14 10.22
CA SER A 77 -15.53 -0.26 10.77
C SER A 77 -16.08 0.69 9.72
N LEU A 78 -15.21 1.39 8.98
CA LEU A 78 -15.62 2.31 7.92
C LEU A 78 -16.31 1.59 6.75
N LEU A 79 -15.79 0.40 6.37
CA LEU A 79 -16.39 -0.41 5.32
C LEU A 79 -17.82 -0.81 5.68
N LYS A 80 -18.06 -1.28 6.90
CA LYS A 80 -19.41 -1.67 7.36
C LYS A 80 -20.37 -0.48 7.42
N GLN A 81 -19.90 0.67 7.90
CA GLN A 81 -20.71 1.90 7.90
C GLN A 81 -21.13 2.33 6.49
N SER A 82 -20.34 2.01 5.46
CA SER A 82 -20.64 2.36 4.08
C SER A 82 -21.67 1.45 3.41
N LEU A 83 -22.04 0.33 4.05
CA LEU A 83 -23.01 -0.65 3.54
C LEU A 83 -24.41 -0.49 4.15
N THR A 84 -24.59 0.48 5.04
CA THR A 84 -25.83 0.76 5.80
C THR A 84 -26.21 2.22 5.68
#